data_AF-A0AAN7HT86-F1
#
_entry.id   AF-A0AAN7HT86-F1
#
_cell.length_a   1.000
_cell.length_b   1.000
_cell.length_c   1.000
_cell.angle_alpha   90.00
_cell.angle_beta   90.00
_cell.angle_gamma   90.00
#
_symmetry.space_group_name_H-M   'P 1'
#
loop_
_entity.id
_entity.type
_entity.pdbx_description
1 polymer ?
#
loop_
_entity_poly.entity_id
_entity_poly.type
_entity_poly.pdbx_seq_one_letter_code
_entity_poly.pdbx_strand_id
1 'polypeptide(L)'
;MEPLAITAAVVGIAAPAAHYIHLLSEDIRKIVDAPQTLDSLRKDLLSVEQVLASLQTISDVQWKLLGETVIDHLKATATACGESCNRFRTDLSRWTRHSEDGKLSLRDRTMVGFFKQGHLKSITKQLQHCKITLTSVVSLATLHSSLRQTQRTEEMMTTISQKEAEIASCITATDKQLAEANAKLGALCLAKAEPDETEVDRAGAISQVAVEQAVLRESRKLLDELLSGIRTAAAGARRDQGLIINFGNQNTGMQVGVSYGTIHFTSGKQY
;
A
#
# COMPACT_ATOMS: atom_id res chain seq x y z
N MET A 1 -0.93 25.29 1.05
CA MET A 1 -0.20 24.79 2.23
C MET A 1 1.30 24.99 2.03
N GLU A 2 2.02 25.47 3.05
CA GLU A 2 3.48 25.57 3.04
C GLU A 2 4.11 24.15 3.06
N PRO A 3 5.16 23.88 2.27
CA PRO A 3 5.70 22.52 2.11
C PRO A 3 6.18 21.89 3.42
N LEU A 4 6.88 22.65 4.27
CA LEU A 4 7.35 22.22 5.59
C LEU A 4 6.21 21.78 6.52
N ALA A 5 5.03 22.42 6.40
CA ALA A 5 3.86 22.08 7.21
C ALA A 5 3.28 20.70 6.83
N ILE A 6 3.44 20.28 5.56
CA ILE A 6 2.96 18.98 5.09
C ILE A 6 3.82 17.85 5.64
N THR A 7 5.14 17.97 5.52
CA THR A 7 6.07 16.95 6.04
C THR A 7 5.94 16.82 7.55
N ALA A 8 5.90 17.94 8.28
CA ALA A 8 5.70 17.91 9.73
C ALA A 8 4.38 17.23 10.12
N ALA A 9 3.29 17.48 9.38
CA ALA A 9 2.00 16.84 9.63
C ALA A 9 2.03 15.33 9.36
N VAL A 10 2.66 14.88 8.27
CA VAL A 10 2.77 13.45 7.95
C VAL A 10 3.69 12.74 8.95
N VAL A 11 4.85 13.32 9.27
CA VAL A 11 5.79 12.76 10.26
C VAL A 11 5.14 12.68 11.65
N GLY A 12 4.40 13.72 12.04
CA GLY A 12 3.68 13.77 13.31
C GLY A 12 2.61 12.68 13.48
N ILE A 13 2.12 12.12 12.37
CA ILE A 13 1.16 11.00 12.37
C ILE A 13 1.88 9.65 12.20
N ALA A 14 2.85 9.58 11.29
CA ALA A 14 3.56 8.35 10.97
C ALA A 14 4.42 7.85 12.13
N ALA A 15 5.05 8.75 12.91
CA ALA A 15 5.91 8.37 14.02
C ALA A 15 5.14 7.70 15.18
N PRO A 16 4.03 8.26 15.70
CA PRO A 16 3.20 7.55 16.68
C PRO A 16 2.64 6.22 16.15
N ALA A 17 2.19 6.18 14.90
CA ALA A 17 1.69 4.95 14.29
C ALA A 17 2.77 3.85 14.25
N ALA A 18 3.98 4.19 13.81
CA ALA A 18 5.12 3.27 13.80
C ALA A 18 5.46 2.79 15.22
N HIS A 19 5.40 3.67 16.21
CA HIS A 19 5.64 3.31 17.61
C HIS A 19 4.63 2.28 18.14
N TYR A 20 3.33 2.46 17.88
CA TYR A 20 2.31 1.48 18.30
C TYR A 20 2.47 0.13 17.61
N ILE A 21 2.82 0.14 16.32
CA ILE A 21 3.10 -1.07 15.54
C ILE A 21 4.32 -1.81 16.12
N HIS A 22 5.38 -1.07 16.45
CA HIS A 22 6.59 -1.63 17.06
C HIS A 22 6.28 -2.32 18.40
N LEU A 23 5.57 -1.62 19.29
CA LEU A 23 5.16 -2.17 20.58
C LEU A 23 4.32 -3.44 20.44
N LEU A 24 3.38 -3.46 19.49
CA LEU A 24 2.57 -4.64 19.24
C LEU A 24 3.41 -5.82 18.69
N SER A 25 4.35 -5.54 17.79
CA SER A 25 5.29 -6.56 17.26
C SER A 25 6.12 -7.19 18.38
N GLU A 26 6.60 -6.36 19.32
CA GLU A 26 7.34 -6.80 20.49
C GLU A 26 6.48 -7.60 21.48
N ASP A 27 5.24 -7.19 21.71
CA ASP A 27 4.31 -7.92 22.57
C ASP A 27 3.95 -9.28 21.96
N ILE A 28 3.79 -9.37 20.63
CA ILE A 28 3.62 -10.65 19.92
C ILE A 28 4.88 -11.52 20.04
N ARG A 29 6.07 -10.94 19.90
CA ARG A 29 7.36 -11.65 19.99
C ARG A 29 7.58 -12.34 21.34
N LYS A 30 7.10 -11.75 22.43
CA LYS A 30 7.24 -12.29 23.79
C LYS A 30 6.35 -13.50 24.05
N ILE A 31 5.43 -13.82 23.15
CA ILE A 31 4.54 -14.98 23.26
C ILE A 31 5.29 -16.22 22.76
N VAL A 32 5.76 -17.05 23.69
CA VAL A 32 6.62 -18.24 23.40
C VAL A 32 5.89 -19.29 22.53
N ASP A 33 4.58 -19.44 22.72
CA ASP A 33 3.71 -20.37 21.98
C ASP A 33 2.74 -19.64 21.03
N ALA A 34 3.24 -18.68 20.25
CA ALA A 34 2.39 -17.91 19.33
C ALA A 34 1.85 -18.81 18.19
N PRO A 35 0.55 -18.78 17.88
CA PRO A 35 0.02 -19.46 16.70
C PRO A 35 0.63 -18.86 15.43
N GLN A 36 0.79 -19.65 14.37
CA GLN A 36 1.39 -19.20 13.09
C GLN A 36 0.76 -17.92 12.52
N THR A 37 -0.51 -17.67 12.82
CA THR A 37 -1.25 -16.47 12.41
C THR A 37 -0.78 -15.20 13.14
N LEU A 38 -0.26 -15.32 14.36
CA LEU A 38 0.37 -14.21 15.09
C LEU A 38 1.75 -13.90 14.50
N ASP A 39 2.50 -14.92 14.10
CA ASP A 39 3.78 -14.75 13.42
C ASP A 39 3.63 -14.09 12.04
N SER A 40 2.61 -14.45 11.26
CA SER A 40 2.31 -13.76 10.02
C SER A 40 1.90 -12.31 10.27
N LEU A 41 1.07 -12.05 11.28
CA LEU A 41 0.69 -10.70 11.68
C LEU A 41 1.91 -9.86 12.09
N ARG A 42 2.87 -10.46 12.82
CA ARG A 42 4.12 -9.79 13.19
C ARG A 42 4.95 -9.39 11.96
N LYS A 43 5.05 -10.26 10.96
CA LYS A 43 5.74 -9.93 9.69
C LYS A 43 5.05 -8.77 8.97
N ASP A 44 3.72 -8.76 8.96
CA ASP A 44 2.94 -7.67 8.37
C ASP A 44 3.14 -6.35 9.13
N LEU A 45 3.15 -6.38 10.46
CA LEU A 45 3.45 -5.22 11.32
C LEU A 45 4.82 -4.62 11.01
N LEU A 46 5.87 -5.45 10.99
CA LEU A 46 7.23 -5.00 10.65
C LEU A 46 7.30 -4.40 9.24
N SER A 47 6.56 -4.97 8.29
CA SER A 47 6.49 -4.43 6.93
C SER A 47 5.83 -3.05 6.89
N VAL A 48 4.76 -2.82 7.67
CA VAL A 48 4.11 -1.51 7.75
C VAL A 48 4.99 -0.49 8.46
N GLU A 49 5.68 -0.89 9.54
CA GLU A 49 6.65 -0.04 10.25
C GLU A 49 7.74 0.47 9.31
N GLN A 50 8.32 -0.41 8.47
CA GLN A 50 9.34 -0.03 7.50
C GLN A 50 8.83 0.99 6.46
N VAL A 51 7.58 0.83 6.03
CA VAL A 51 6.97 1.76 5.07
C VAL A 51 6.67 3.10 5.75
N LEU A 52 6.18 3.11 6.99
CA LEU A 52 5.97 4.35 7.76
C LEU A 52 7.28 5.11 7.98
N ALA A 53 8.38 4.41 8.25
CA ALA A 53 9.71 5.00 8.32
C ALA A 53 10.13 5.62 6.98
N SER A 54 9.82 4.95 5.86
CA SER A 54 10.13 5.45 4.51
C SER A 54 9.40 6.76 4.19
N LEU A 55 8.18 6.97 4.71
CA LEU A 55 7.46 8.24 4.55
C LEU A 55 8.21 9.43 5.18
N GLN A 56 8.96 9.20 6.26
CA GLN A 56 9.72 10.24 6.93
C GLN A 56 10.92 10.73 6.11
N THR A 57 11.32 9.97 5.09
CA THR A 57 12.41 10.33 4.18
C THR A 57 11.96 11.14 2.96
N ILE A 58 10.64 11.29 2.78
CA ILE A 58 10.06 12.03 1.65
C ILE A 58 10.22 13.53 1.89
N SER A 59 10.75 14.24 0.90
CA SER A 59 10.97 15.69 0.97
C SER A 59 9.68 16.49 0.73
N ASP A 60 9.65 17.70 1.29
CA ASP A 60 8.59 18.70 1.10
C ASP A 60 8.13 18.89 -0.36
N VAL A 61 9.10 18.87 -1.28
CA VAL A 61 8.86 19.05 -2.71
C VAL A 61 8.14 17.84 -3.31
N GLN A 62 8.47 16.62 -2.85
CA GLN A 62 7.80 15.40 -3.28
C GLN A 62 6.37 15.34 -2.75
N TRP A 63 6.15 15.75 -1.50
CA TRP A 63 4.81 15.84 -0.93
C TRP A 63 3.89 16.74 -1.75
N LYS A 64 4.38 17.91 -2.17
CA LYS A 64 3.59 18.82 -3.01
C LYS A 64 3.17 18.20 -4.35
N LEU A 65 3.99 17.31 -4.92
CA LEU A 65 3.70 16.65 -6.20
C LEU A 65 2.65 15.55 -6.09
N LEU A 66 2.52 14.93 -4.91
CA LEU A 66 1.50 13.90 -4.64
C LEU A 66 0.08 14.46 -4.61
N GLY A 67 -0.07 15.75 -4.30
CA GLY A 67 -1.36 16.41 -4.19
C GLY A 67 -2.03 16.20 -2.82
N GLU A 68 -2.89 17.15 -2.47
CA GLU A 68 -3.52 17.25 -1.14
C GLU A 68 -4.41 16.04 -0.82
N THR A 69 -5.15 15.53 -1.81
CA THR A 69 -6.02 14.35 -1.65
C THR A 69 -5.23 13.10 -1.24
N VAL A 70 -4.07 12.86 -1.85
CA VAL A 70 -3.21 11.72 -1.52
C VAL A 70 -2.62 11.87 -0.12
N ILE A 71 -2.23 13.10 0.24
CA ILE A 71 -1.70 13.42 1.57
C ILE A 71 -2.77 13.20 2.65
N ASP A 72 -4.00 13.64 2.42
CA ASP A 72 -5.07 13.51 3.41
C ASP A 72 -5.50 12.05 3.58
N HIS A 73 -5.59 11.31 2.48
CA HIS A 73 -5.85 9.87 2.53
C HIS A 73 -4.73 9.12 3.27
N LEU A 74 -3.47 9.44 2.98
CA LEU A 74 -2.31 8.90 3.68
C LEU A 74 -2.40 9.12 5.19
N LYS A 75 -2.67 10.36 5.61
CA LYS A 75 -2.78 10.73 7.03
C LYS A 75 -3.88 9.92 7.71
N ALA A 76 -5.07 9.85 7.08
CA ALA A 76 -6.19 9.08 7.61
C ALA A 76 -5.84 7.59 7.75
N THR A 77 -5.20 6.99 6.73
CA THR A 77 -4.77 5.58 6.76
C THR A 77 -3.72 5.34 7.84
N ALA A 78 -2.71 6.19 7.96
CA ALA A 78 -1.65 6.05 8.96
C ALA A 78 -2.20 6.16 10.40
N THR A 79 -3.09 7.13 10.65
CA THR A 79 -3.79 7.28 11.94
C THR A 79 -4.62 6.04 12.26
N ALA A 80 -5.48 5.60 11.32
CA ALA A 80 -6.31 4.42 11.51
C ALA A 80 -5.48 3.15 11.78
N CYS A 81 -4.29 3.06 11.14
CA CYS A 81 -3.36 1.97 11.38
C CYS A 81 -2.83 1.97 12.82
N GLY A 82 -2.32 3.12 13.28
CA GLY A 82 -1.77 3.28 14.62
C GLY A 82 -2.82 2.99 15.69
N GLU A 83 -4.02 3.53 15.54
CA GLU A 83 -5.14 3.30 16.46
C GLU A 83 -5.57 1.85 16.52
N SER A 84 -5.70 1.20 15.36
CA SER A 84 -6.09 -0.22 15.28
C SER A 84 -5.04 -1.13 15.93
N CYS A 85 -3.75 -0.83 15.72
CA CYS A 85 -2.65 -1.55 16.36
C CYS A 85 -2.64 -1.34 17.87
N ASN A 86 -2.84 -0.10 18.35
CA ASN A 86 -2.90 0.19 19.78
C ASN A 86 -4.10 -0.47 20.47
N ARG A 87 -5.27 -0.49 19.81
CA ARG A 87 -6.46 -1.18 20.30
C ARG A 87 -6.21 -2.68 20.43
N PHE A 88 -5.72 -3.31 19.37
CA PHE A 88 -5.41 -4.74 19.40
C PHE A 88 -4.32 -5.07 20.42
N ARG A 89 -3.33 -4.20 20.62
CA ARG A 89 -2.34 -4.36 21.70
C ARG A 89 -3.00 -4.35 23.07
N THR A 90 -3.94 -3.43 23.31
CA THR A 90 -4.70 -3.36 24.57
C THR A 90 -5.50 -4.64 24.78
N ASP A 91 -6.18 -5.11 23.74
CA ASP A 91 -6.93 -6.38 23.77
C ASP A 91 -5.98 -7.57 24.00
N LEU A 92 -4.83 -7.60 23.32
CA LEU A 92 -3.79 -8.61 23.49
C LEU A 92 -3.29 -8.66 24.93
N SER A 93 -2.95 -7.52 25.52
CA SER A 93 -2.50 -7.42 26.91
C SER A 93 -3.56 -7.91 27.90
N ARG A 94 -4.85 -7.61 27.64
CA ARG A 94 -5.97 -8.09 28.44
C ARG A 94 -6.11 -9.61 28.34
N TRP A 95 -5.93 -10.16 27.14
CA TRP A 95 -6.00 -11.59 26.87
C TRP A 95 -4.83 -12.37 27.44
N THR A 96 -3.66 -11.74 27.61
CA THR A 96 -2.45 -12.39 28.15
C THR A 96 -2.18 -12.02 29.62
N ARG A 97 -3.11 -11.33 30.29
CA ARG A 97 -2.94 -10.80 31.65
C ARG A 97 -2.65 -11.88 32.72
N HIS A 98 -3.03 -13.13 32.47
CA HIS A 98 -2.86 -14.26 33.40
C HIS A 98 -1.71 -15.20 33.00
N SER A 99 -0.91 -14.84 32.00
CA SER A 99 0.24 -15.63 31.57
C SER A 99 1.46 -15.27 32.44
N GLU A 100 1.86 -16.15 33.35
CA GLU A 100 3.15 -16.07 34.07
C GLU A 100 4.31 -16.46 33.14
N ASP A 101 5.43 -15.74 33.22
CA ASP A 101 6.71 -16.05 32.57
C ASP A 101 6.70 -16.31 31.05
N GLY A 102 5.79 -15.65 30.31
CA GLY A 102 5.75 -15.71 28.83
C GLY A 102 5.22 -17.03 28.27
N LYS A 103 4.87 -18.00 29.13
CA LYS A 103 4.10 -19.18 28.76
C LYS A 103 2.62 -18.82 28.82
N LEU A 104 1.94 -18.84 27.68
CA LEU A 104 0.49 -18.76 27.65
C LEU A 104 -0.08 -19.90 28.50
N SER A 105 -0.90 -19.58 29.51
CA SER A 105 -1.63 -20.62 30.22
C SER A 105 -2.47 -21.43 29.22
N LEU A 106 -2.74 -22.71 29.46
CA LEU A 106 -3.60 -23.53 28.57
C LEU A 106 -4.96 -22.86 28.30
N ARG A 107 -5.42 -22.04 29.25
CA ARG A 107 -6.62 -21.19 29.16
C ARG A 107 -6.42 -20.00 28.22
N ASP A 108 -5.29 -19.30 28.28
CA ASP A 108 -4.95 -18.24 27.34
C ASP A 108 -4.72 -18.80 25.93
N ARG A 109 -4.15 -20.00 25.81
CA ARG A 109 -3.93 -20.71 24.54
C ARG A 109 -5.25 -21.05 23.83
N THR A 110 -6.25 -21.53 24.58
CA THR A 110 -7.61 -21.75 24.05
C THR A 110 -8.34 -20.43 23.82
N MET A 111 -8.15 -19.39 24.63
CA MET A 111 -8.78 -18.08 24.45
C MET A 111 -8.20 -17.31 23.25
N VAL A 112 -6.90 -17.49 22.95
CA VAL A 112 -6.23 -17.02 21.74
C VAL A 112 -6.65 -17.83 20.51
N GLY A 113 -6.89 -19.13 20.64
CA GLY A 113 -7.36 -19.97 19.52
C GLY A 113 -8.85 -19.81 19.20
N PHE A 114 -9.70 -19.67 20.21
CA PHE A 114 -11.16 -19.81 20.11
C PHE A 114 -11.90 -18.48 19.91
N PHE A 115 -11.42 -17.38 20.51
CA PHE A 115 -12.07 -16.06 20.38
C PHE A 115 -11.50 -15.17 19.25
N LYS A 116 -10.38 -15.54 18.62
CA LYS A 116 -9.54 -14.57 17.88
C LYS A 116 -9.48 -14.68 16.35
N GLN A 117 -10.14 -15.62 15.67
CA GLN A 117 -10.06 -15.63 14.20
C GLN A 117 -10.65 -14.37 13.56
N GLY A 118 -11.81 -13.89 14.02
CA GLY A 118 -12.47 -12.71 13.48
C GLY A 118 -11.68 -11.42 13.72
N HIS A 119 -11.22 -11.20 14.96
CA HIS A 119 -10.46 -10.00 15.34
C HIS A 119 -9.07 -9.98 14.69
N LEU A 120 -8.39 -11.13 14.67
CA LEU A 120 -7.08 -11.27 14.01
C LEU A 120 -7.19 -11.08 12.50
N LYS A 121 -8.24 -11.63 11.87
CA LYS A 121 -8.53 -11.42 10.45
C LYS A 121 -8.81 -9.95 10.16
N SER A 122 -9.53 -9.26 11.05
CA SER A 122 -9.83 -7.84 10.90
C SER A 122 -8.57 -6.97 10.96
N ILE A 123 -7.70 -7.17 11.96
CA ILE A 123 -6.47 -6.37 12.06
C ILE A 123 -5.49 -6.71 10.93
N THR A 124 -5.40 -7.97 10.53
CA THR A 124 -4.56 -8.37 9.39
C THR A 124 -5.02 -7.65 8.12
N LYS A 125 -6.34 -7.59 7.86
CA LYS A 125 -6.88 -6.83 6.72
C LYS A 125 -6.58 -5.34 6.80
N GLN A 126 -6.76 -4.72 7.96
CA GLN A 126 -6.43 -3.31 8.16
C GLN A 126 -4.94 -3.04 7.93
N LEU A 127 -4.06 -3.90 8.42
CA LEU A 127 -2.61 -3.79 8.19
C LEU A 127 -2.23 -3.99 6.73
N GLN A 128 -2.85 -4.94 6.03
CA GLN A 128 -2.64 -5.12 4.59
C GLN A 128 -3.09 -3.87 3.82
N HIS A 129 -4.24 -3.30 4.18
CA HIS A 129 -4.70 -2.04 3.61
C HIS A 129 -3.72 -0.89 3.87
N CYS A 130 -3.27 -0.72 5.12
CA CYS A 130 -2.23 0.27 5.44
C CYS A 130 -0.98 0.05 4.59
N LYS A 131 -0.46 -1.18 4.57
CA LYS A 131 0.75 -1.54 3.84
C LYS A 131 0.65 -1.13 2.39
N ILE A 132 -0.44 -1.50 1.73
CA ILE A 132 -0.66 -1.21 0.30
C ILE A 132 -0.69 0.31 0.06
N THR A 133 -1.51 1.04 0.80
CA THR A 133 -1.66 2.49 0.64
C THR A 133 -0.33 3.21 0.91
N LEU A 134 0.31 2.92 2.03
CA LEU A 134 1.55 3.57 2.44
C LEU A 134 2.69 3.25 1.44
N THR A 135 2.82 1.99 1.00
CA THR A 135 3.88 1.58 0.06
C THR A 135 3.69 2.25 -1.29
N SER A 136 2.43 2.44 -1.69
CA SER A 136 2.10 3.10 -2.94
C SER A 136 2.45 4.58 -2.93
N VAL A 137 2.18 5.28 -1.82
CA VAL A 137 2.57 6.69 -1.66
C VAL A 137 4.09 6.85 -1.66
N VAL A 138 4.82 6.00 -0.93
CA VAL A 138 6.30 5.99 -0.96
C VAL A 138 6.80 5.76 -2.38
N SER A 139 6.19 4.82 -3.12
CA SER A 139 6.57 4.51 -4.49
C SER A 139 6.34 5.70 -5.43
N LEU A 140 5.21 6.39 -5.30
CA LEU A 140 4.89 7.57 -6.11
C LEU A 140 5.81 8.76 -5.77
N ALA A 141 6.13 8.97 -4.49
CA ALA A 141 7.09 9.99 -4.06
C ALA A 141 8.49 9.72 -4.60
N THR A 142 8.94 8.47 -4.50
CA THR A 142 10.23 8.00 -5.01
C THR A 142 10.31 8.19 -6.53
N LEU A 143 9.23 7.87 -7.25
CA LEU A 143 9.11 8.09 -8.69
C LEU A 143 9.23 9.58 -9.06
N HIS A 144 8.54 10.46 -8.34
CA HIS A 144 8.64 11.90 -8.59
C HIS A 144 10.04 12.46 -8.31
N SER A 145 10.69 12.01 -7.23
CA SER A 145 12.08 12.38 -6.94
C SER A 145 13.03 11.96 -8.04
N SER A 146 12.85 10.73 -8.47
CA SER A 146 13.63 10.07 -9.49
C SER A 146 13.54 10.76 -10.85
N LEU A 147 12.35 11.23 -11.22
CA LEU A 147 12.13 12.02 -12.43
C LEU A 147 12.74 13.43 -12.37
N ARG A 148 13.02 13.96 -11.17
CA ARG A 148 13.63 15.28 -10.96
C ARG A 148 15.16 15.26 -10.81
N GLN A 149 15.74 14.20 -10.23
CA GLN A 149 17.13 14.19 -9.76
C GLN A 149 18.18 13.88 -10.85
N THR A 150 17.85 13.21 -11.96
CA THR A 150 18.88 12.75 -12.92
C THR A 150 18.37 12.63 -14.36
N GLN A 151 19.28 12.81 -15.33
CA GLN A 151 19.12 12.36 -16.71
C GLN A 151 18.52 10.93 -16.72
N ARG A 152 17.51 10.71 -17.56
CA ARG A 152 16.67 9.51 -17.65
C ARG A 152 17.52 8.27 -17.99
N THR A 153 17.84 7.43 -17.01
CA THR A 153 18.62 6.18 -17.16
C THR A 153 17.73 4.94 -17.27
N GLU A 154 18.26 3.87 -17.87
CA GLU A 154 17.58 2.58 -18.09
C GLU A 154 17.15 1.90 -16.77
N GLU A 155 17.97 2.03 -15.71
CA GLU A 155 17.68 1.57 -14.34
C GLU A 155 16.40 2.19 -13.75
N MET A 156 16.04 3.38 -14.21
CA MET A 156 14.79 4.03 -13.84
C MET A 156 13.58 3.35 -14.45
N MET A 157 13.68 3.01 -15.74
CA MET A 157 12.61 2.31 -16.46
C MET A 157 12.39 0.91 -15.88
N THR A 158 13.46 0.21 -15.50
CA THR A 158 13.34 -1.09 -14.84
C THR A 158 12.64 -0.98 -13.48
N THR A 159 12.98 0.05 -12.68
CA THR A 159 12.31 0.31 -11.39
C THR A 159 10.82 0.63 -11.58
N ILE A 160 10.48 1.45 -12.57
CA ILE A 160 9.09 1.77 -12.92
C ILE A 160 8.32 0.50 -13.31
N SER A 161 8.88 -0.32 -14.22
CA SER A 161 8.24 -1.56 -14.66
C SER A 161 8.06 -2.56 -13.51
N GLN A 162 9.03 -2.64 -12.59
CA GLN A 162 8.91 -3.48 -11.39
C GLN A 162 7.78 -3.01 -10.48
N LYS A 163 7.66 -1.69 -10.22
CA LYS A 163 6.58 -1.14 -9.40
C LYS A 163 5.21 -1.23 -10.07
N GLU A 164 5.14 -1.09 -11.39
CA GLU A 164 3.92 -1.36 -12.16
C GLU A 164 3.47 -2.82 -11.98
N ALA A 165 4.40 -3.78 -12.07
CA ALA A 165 4.12 -5.19 -11.88
C ALA A 165 3.68 -5.52 -10.44
N GLU A 166 4.31 -4.92 -9.43
CA GLU A 166 3.90 -5.06 -8.02
C GLU A 166 2.47 -4.56 -7.80
N ILE A 167 2.11 -3.38 -8.32
CA ILE A 167 0.74 -2.84 -8.20
C ILE A 167 -0.27 -3.68 -8.97
N ALA A 168 0.07 -4.14 -10.18
CA ALA A 168 -0.79 -5.04 -10.96
C ALA A 168 -1.02 -6.38 -10.25
N SER A 169 -0.02 -6.90 -9.53
CA SER A 169 -0.17 -8.09 -8.69
C SER A 169 -1.11 -7.82 -7.50
N CYS A 170 -0.96 -6.68 -6.82
CA CYS A 170 -1.86 -6.25 -5.74
C CYS A 170 -3.30 -6.10 -6.23
N ILE A 171 -3.50 -5.52 -7.42
CA ILE A 171 -4.80 -5.44 -8.09
C ILE A 171 -5.42 -6.83 -8.25
N THR A 172 -4.65 -7.77 -8.79
CA THR A 172 -5.12 -9.14 -9.02
C THR A 172 -5.48 -9.84 -7.71
N ALA A 173 -4.68 -9.63 -6.66
CA ALA A 173 -4.95 -10.17 -5.33
C ALA A 173 -6.22 -9.57 -4.71
N THR A 174 -6.41 -8.26 -4.82
CA THR A 174 -7.62 -7.56 -4.36
C THR A 174 -8.87 -8.01 -5.13
N ASP A 175 -8.76 -8.20 -6.45
CA ASP A 175 -9.85 -8.72 -7.29
C ASP A 175 -10.26 -10.14 -6.88
N LYS A 176 -9.27 -10.99 -6.55
CA LYS A 176 -9.53 -12.33 -6.01
C LYS A 176 -10.28 -12.26 -4.66
N GLN A 177 -9.84 -11.39 -3.75
CA GLN A 177 -10.51 -11.21 -2.45
C GLN A 177 -11.94 -10.65 -2.61
N LEU A 178 -12.16 -9.74 -3.57
CA LEU A 178 -13.49 -9.25 -3.92
C LEU A 178 -14.38 -10.38 -4.45
N ALA A 179 -13.85 -11.24 -5.33
CA ALA A 179 -14.59 -12.39 -5.85
C ALA A 179 -14.97 -13.37 -4.73
N GLU A 180 -14.06 -13.67 -3.79
CA GLU A 180 -14.33 -14.51 -2.63
C GLU A 180 -15.37 -13.88 -1.69
N ALA A 181 -15.28 -12.58 -1.43
CA ALA A 181 -16.26 -11.84 -0.62
C ALA A 181 -17.65 -11.83 -1.28
N ASN A 182 -17.71 -11.64 -2.61
CA ASN A 182 -18.94 -11.69 -3.39
C ASN A 182 -19.58 -13.06 -3.35
N ALA A 183 -18.79 -14.12 -3.55
CA ALA A 183 -19.26 -15.49 -3.50
C ALA A 183 -19.80 -15.84 -2.10
N LYS A 184 -19.10 -15.40 -1.04
CA LYS A 184 -19.54 -15.58 0.34
C LYS A 184 -20.83 -14.83 0.65
N LEU A 185 -20.96 -13.59 0.19
CA LEU A 185 -22.17 -12.80 0.37
C LEU A 185 -23.36 -13.43 -0.39
N GLY A 186 -23.13 -13.90 -1.62
CA GLY A 186 -24.12 -14.66 -2.39
C GLY A 186 -24.58 -15.93 -1.67
N ALA A 187 -23.65 -16.74 -1.16
CA ALA A 187 -23.96 -17.94 -0.40
C ALA A 187 -24.77 -17.64 0.87
N LEU A 188 -24.39 -16.60 1.63
CA LEU A 188 -25.11 -16.18 2.84
C LEU A 188 -26.51 -15.62 2.54
N CYS A 189 -26.71 -14.99 1.38
CA CYS A 189 -28.03 -14.53 0.94
C CYS A 189 -28.93 -15.68 0.44
N LEU A 190 -28.35 -16.73 -0.15
CA LEU A 190 -29.08 -17.86 -0.74
C LEU A 190 -29.30 -19.04 0.21
N ALA A 191 -28.54 -19.14 1.30
CA ALA A 191 -28.71 -20.20 2.30
C ALA A 191 -30.12 -20.16 2.91
N LYS A 192 -30.75 -21.33 3.09
CA LYS A 192 -31.95 -21.44 3.94
C LYS A 192 -31.49 -21.37 5.40
N ALA A 193 -32.31 -20.78 6.27
CA ALA A 193 -31.99 -20.70 7.70
C ALA A 193 -31.78 -22.12 8.25
N GLU A 194 -30.60 -22.38 8.79
CA GLU A 194 -30.32 -23.56 9.60
C GLU A 194 -31.17 -23.48 10.88
N PRO A 195 -31.65 -24.60 11.44
CA PRO A 195 -32.57 -24.62 12.57
C PRO A 195 -32.02 -24.00 13.87
N ASP A 196 -30.72 -23.68 13.93
CA ASP A 196 -30.00 -23.14 15.09
C ASP A 196 -29.38 -21.74 14.85
N GLU A 197 -29.49 -21.17 13.63
CA GLU A 197 -28.98 -19.82 13.34
C GLU A 197 -30.07 -18.76 13.55
N THR A 198 -29.82 -17.78 14.42
CA THR A 198 -30.74 -16.64 14.56
C THR A 198 -30.64 -15.71 13.36
N GLU A 199 -31.77 -15.12 12.97
CA GLU A 199 -31.85 -14.14 11.88
C GLU A 199 -30.92 -12.93 12.11
N VAL A 200 -30.65 -12.60 13.37
CA VAL A 200 -29.73 -11.54 13.81
C VAL A 200 -28.28 -11.89 13.52
N ASP A 201 -27.85 -13.14 13.76
CA ASP A 201 -26.48 -13.60 13.50
C ASP A 201 -26.18 -13.63 12.01
N ARG A 202 -27.16 -14.05 11.19
CA ARG A 202 -27.07 -14.04 9.73
C ARG A 202 -26.98 -12.62 9.16
N ALA A 203 -27.83 -11.71 9.63
CA ALA A 203 -27.79 -10.31 9.24
C ALA A 203 -26.45 -9.65 9.62
N GLY A 204 -25.90 -9.99 10.79
CA GLY A 204 -24.57 -9.57 11.22
C GLY A 204 -23.45 -10.06 10.30
N ALA A 205 -23.48 -11.34 9.92
CA ALA A 205 -22.51 -11.93 9.00
C ALA A 205 -22.56 -11.30 7.60
N ILE A 206 -23.76 -11.04 7.07
CA ILE A 206 -23.96 -10.37 5.77
C ILE A 206 -23.42 -8.94 5.83
N SER A 207 -23.76 -8.18 6.88
CA SER A 207 -23.29 -6.80 7.08
C SER A 207 -21.75 -6.75 7.14
N GLN A 208 -21.12 -7.67 7.86
CA GLN A 208 -19.67 -7.73 7.97
C GLN A 208 -18.97 -8.01 6.63
N VAL A 209 -19.51 -8.93 5.83
CA VAL A 209 -18.97 -9.23 4.49
C VAL A 209 -19.21 -8.06 3.53
N ALA A 210 -20.33 -7.34 3.65
CA ALA A 210 -20.62 -6.15 2.85
C ALA A 210 -19.66 -4.99 3.16
N VAL A 211 -19.33 -4.77 4.44
CA VAL A 211 -18.34 -3.77 4.86
C VAL A 211 -16.95 -4.13 4.30
N GLU A 212 -16.55 -5.40 4.39
CA GLU A 212 -15.29 -5.88 3.80
C GLU A 212 -15.23 -5.63 2.29
N GLN A 213 -16.32 -5.94 1.58
CA GLN A 213 -16.43 -5.71 0.13
C GLN A 213 -16.31 -4.21 -0.22
N ALA A 214 -16.94 -3.32 0.55
CA ALA A 214 -16.84 -1.88 0.35
C ALA A 214 -15.40 -1.39 0.50
N VAL A 215 -14.69 -1.82 1.55
CA VAL A 215 -13.28 -1.47 1.77
C VAL A 215 -12.39 -1.98 0.63
N LEU A 216 -12.60 -3.22 0.17
CA LEU A 216 -11.83 -3.77 -0.94
C LEU A 216 -12.08 -3.02 -2.26
N ARG A 217 -13.30 -2.54 -2.51
CA ARG A 217 -13.60 -1.71 -3.70
C ARG A 217 -12.87 -0.36 -3.66
N GLU A 218 -12.89 0.33 -2.53
CA GLU A 218 -12.17 1.60 -2.39
C GLU A 218 -10.66 1.38 -2.56
N SER A 219 -10.13 0.28 -2.00
CA SER A 219 -8.73 -0.10 -2.21
C SER A 219 -8.41 -0.40 -3.68
N ARG A 220 -9.33 -1.05 -4.41
CA ARG A 220 -9.17 -1.36 -5.83
C ARG A 220 -9.13 -0.09 -6.69
N LYS A 221 -10.02 0.86 -6.39
CA LYS A 221 -10.08 2.17 -7.05
C LYS A 221 -8.79 2.95 -6.83
N LEU A 222 -8.28 2.98 -5.60
CA LEU A 222 -7.00 3.60 -5.29
C LEU A 222 -5.86 2.96 -6.07
N LEU A 223 -5.80 1.63 -6.13
CA LEU A 223 -4.79 0.90 -6.90
C LEU A 223 -4.83 1.24 -8.40
N ASP A 224 -6.03 1.43 -8.98
CA ASP A 224 -6.18 1.89 -10.36
C ASP A 224 -5.69 3.33 -10.56
N GLU A 225 -6.03 4.23 -9.64
CA GLU A 225 -5.56 5.63 -9.69
C GLU A 225 -4.03 5.69 -9.59
N LEU A 226 -3.43 4.87 -8.73
CA LEU A 226 -1.98 4.75 -8.59
C LEU A 226 -1.33 4.18 -9.84
N LEU A 227 -1.88 3.10 -10.40
CA LEU A 227 -1.37 2.51 -11.64
C LEU A 227 -1.44 3.51 -12.80
N SER A 228 -2.55 4.25 -12.89
CA SER A 228 -2.73 5.34 -13.86
C SER A 228 -1.71 6.48 -13.65
N GLY A 229 -1.47 6.87 -12.40
CA GLY A 229 -0.48 7.88 -12.03
C GLY A 229 0.94 7.49 -12.45
N ILE A 230 1.36 6.25 -12.15
CA ILE A 230 2.66 5.72 -12.56
C ILE A 230 2.79 5.69 -14.08
N ARG A 231 1.78 5.18 -14.80
CA ARG A 231 1.80 5.15 -16.27
C ARG A 231 1.85 6.54 -16.89
N THR A 232 1.13 7.50 -16.32
CA THR A 232 1.12 8.89 -16.78
C THR A 232 2.48 9.54 -16.56
N ALA A 233 3.08 9.34 -15.38
CA ALA A 233 4.43 9.82 -15.08
C ALA A 233 5.48 9.19 -16.01
N ALA A 234 5.38 7.89 -16.27
CA ALA A 234 6.25 7.17 -17.21
C ALA A 234 6.07 7.66 -18.66
N ALA A 235 4.84 7.91 -19.10
CA ALA A 235 4.55 8.44 -20.43
C ALA A 235 5.04 9.88 -20.61
N GLY A 236 4.90 10.72 -19.58
CA GLY A 236 5.48 12.06 -19.55
C GLY A 236 7.00 12.03 -19.66
N ALA A 237 7.66 11.10 -18.96
CA ALA A 237 9.10 10.88 -19.08
C ALA A 237 9.54 10.42 -20.48
N ARG A 238 8.68 9.69 -21.21
CA ARG A 238 8.95 9.23 -22.60
C ARG A 238 8.73 10.31 -23.66
N ARG A 239 7.67 11.13 -23.57
CA ARG A 239 7.38 12.19 -24.58
C ARG A 239 8.48 13.24 -24.67
N ASP A 240 9.13 13.49 -23.56
CA ASP A 240 10.13 14.52 -23.42
C ASP A 240 11.52 14.06 -23.95
N GLN A 241 11.58 12.88 -24.60
CA GLN A 241 12.72 12.36 -25.38
C GLN A 241 12.91 13.06 -26.75
N GLY A 242 12.03 13.99 -27.14
CA GLY A 242 12.22 14.83 -28.30
C GLY A 242 13.33 15.86 -28.08
N LEU A 243 14.59 15.48 -28.30
CA LEU A 243 15.70 16.42 -28.36
C LEU A 243 15.50 17.35 -29.57
N ILE A 244 15.01 18.57 -29.35
CA ILE A 244 15.11 19.63 -30.37
C ILE A 244 16.55 20.14 -30.30
N ILE A 245 17.40 19.57 -31.16
CA ILE A 245 18.75 20.09 -31.39
C ILE A 245 18.61 21.24 -32.40
N ASN A 246 18.70 22.47 -31.92
CA ASN A 246 18.77 23.64 -32.78
C ASN A 246 20.19 23.76 -33.33
N PHE A 247 20.40 23.41 -34.59
CA PHE A 247 21.67 23.64 -35.26
C PHE A 247 21.75 25.10 -35.72
N GLY A 248 22.88 25.76 -35.45
CA GLY A 248 23.17 27.07 -36.04
C GLY A 248 23.35 26.97 -37.55
N ASN A 249 23.22 28.12 -38.24
CA ASN A 249 23.11 28.25 -39.70
C ASN A 249 24.34 27.79 -40.53
N GLN A 250 25.30 27.08 -39.95
CA GLN A 250 26.56 26.68 -40.62
C GLN A 250 26.85 25.17 -40.62
N ASN A 251 25.94 24.33 -40.12
CA ASN A 251 26.14 22.89 -40.16
C ASN A 251 25.48 22.26 -41.40
N THR A 252 26.29 21.68 -42.28
CA THR A 252 25.83 20.77 -43.33
C THR A 252 26.15 19.33 -42.94
N GLY A 253 25.16 18.64 -42.38
CA GLY A 253 25.29 17.24 -41.99
C GLY A 253 24.03 16.72 -41.28
N MET A 254 23.81 15.41 -41.32
CA MET A 254 22.74 14.73 -40.57
C MET A 254 23.38 13.95 -39.42
N GLN A 255 22.97 14.26 -38.19
CA GLN A 255 23.31 13.43 -37.03
C GLN A 255 22.05 12.71 -36.57
N VAL A 256 22.05 11.39 -36.70
CA VAL A 256 20.99 10.53 -36.19
C VAL A 256 21.48 9.93 -34.87
N GLY A 257 20.68 10.05 -33.82
CA GLY A 257 20.86 9.26 -32.59
C GLY A 257 20.48 7.79 -32.80
N VAL A 258 20.11 7.08 -31.73
CA VAL A 258 19.68 5.68 -31.83
C VAL A 258 18.29 5.61 -32.48
N SER A 259 18.21 5.05 -33.69
CA SER A 259 16.96 4.77 -34.39
C SER A 259 16.73 3.26 -34.48
N TYR A 260 15.53 2.82 -34.12
CA TYR A 260 15.11 1.42 -34.24
C TYR A 260 14.24 1.17 -35.50
N GLY A 261 14.20 2.11 -36.45
CA GLY A 261 13.46 2.01 -37.71
C GLY A 261 14.25 2.50 -38.93
N THR A 262 13.76 2.18 -40.13
CA THR A 262 14.39 2.53 -41.42
C THR A 262 14.40 4.05 -41.64
N ILE A 263 15.57 4.61 -41.90
CA ILE A 263 15.75 6.05 -42.15
C ILE A 263 15.96 6.28 -43.64
N HIS A 264 15.17 7.18 -44.23
CA HIS A 264 15.39 7.70 -45.57
C HIS A 264 15.94 9.13 -45.49
N PHE A 265 17.08 9.38 -46.14
CA PHE A 265 17.70 10.70 -46.21
C PHE A 265 17.80 11.17 -47.66
N THR A 266 17.40 12.40 -47.92
CA THR A 266 17.53 13.08 -49.21
C THR A 266 18.17 14.45 -49.00
N SER A 267 19.42 14.62 -49.44
CA SER A 267 20.07 15.93 -49.44
C SER A 267 19.72 16.71 -50.70
N GLY A 268 18.93 17.77 -50.58
CA GLY A 268 18.72 18.73 -51.66
C GLY A 268 19.93 19.66 -51.77
N LYS A 269 20.76 19.50 -52.81
CA LYS A 269 21.67 20.58 -53.23
C LYS A 269 20.87 21.53 -54.12
N GLN A 270 20.59 22.74 -53.62
CA GLN A 270 20.24 23.86 -54.49
C GLN A 270 21.55 24.43 -55.06
N TYR A 271 21.69 24.39 -56.38
CA TYR A 271 22.68 25.16 -57.13
C TYR A 271 22.12 26.56 -57.40
#